data_AF-G2GP82-F1
#
_entry.id   AF-G2GP82-F1
#
_cell.length_a   1.000
_cell.length_b   1.000
_cell.length_c   1.000
_cell.angle_alpha   90.00
_cell.angle_beta   90.00
_cell.angle_gamma   90.00
#
_symmetry.space_group_name_H-M   'P 1'
#
loop_
_entity.id
_entity.type
_entity.pdbx_description
1 polymer ?
#
loop_
_entity_poly.entity_id
_entity_poly.type
_entity_poly.pdbx_seq_one_letter_code
_entity_poly.pdbx_strand_id
1 'polypeptide(L)'
;MFSRLTRPRALAVCAVPVVALLATAAFAPLPYSLTQPGLTADVLGENKGDPVITITGAPVRDTTGQLRMTTIEATSPDTPVRLGQLVDAWFSTDRAVMPRDSVYPSGRSTREIERYNTRQMQASQDDATRAALGYLGLDGKGVEVTLKLADVGGPSAGLLFSLGIVDKLNGDGADGDLTGGRTIAGTGTIDPAGKVGPVGGVSLKTQAARRDGASVFLVPKAECGDAKAELPAGLRLIPVTTLKCSACTAAGRALPAACGTAVRRPCSGWPPGIRGGRHPCLA
;
A
#
# COMPACT_ATOMS: atom_id res chain seq x y z
N MET A 1 10.16 40.28 -47.36
CA MET A 1 10.08 41.31 -46.29
C MET A 1 11.21 41.23 -45.24
N PHE A 2 12.16 40.29 -45.34
CA PHE A 2 13.26 40.13 -44.36
C PHE A 2 14.58 40.84 -44.72
N SER A 3 14.67 41.50 -45.88
CA SER A 3 15.94 42.02 -46.44
C SER A 3 16.45 43.34 -45.83
N ARG A 4 15.92 43.78 -44.68
CA ARG A 4 16.33 45.04 -44.00
C ARG A 4 16.72 44.87 -42.53
N LEU A 5 16.79 43.64 -42.02
CA LEU A 5 17.16 43.38 -40.63
C LEU A 5 18.68 43.30 -40.50
N THR A 6 19.25 44.08 -39.57
CA THR A 6 20.65 43.93 -39.18
C THR A 6 20.84 42.56 -38.51
N ARG A 7 22.04 41.95 -38.61
CA ARG A 7 22.36 40.65 -37.98
C ARG A 7 21.84 40.48 -36.54
N PRO A 8 21.99 41.45 -35.61
CA PRO A 8 21.44 41.32 -34.26
C PRO A 8 19.91 41.30 -34.21
N ARG A 9 19.23 42.03 -35.11
CA ARG A 9 17.76 42.01 -35.21
C ARG A 9 17.24 40.70 -35.79
N ALA A 10 17.93 40.12 -36.77
CA ALA A 10 17.60 38.79 -37.28
C ALA A 10 17.77 37.71 -36.20
N LEU A 11 18.86 37.76 -35.42
CA LEU A 11 19.08 36.86 -34.28
C LEU A 11 18.01 37.02 -33.19
N ALA A 12 17.64 38.26 -32.84
CA ALA A 12 16.57 38.50 -31.87
C ALA A 12 15.23 37.92 -32.33
N VAL A 13 14.85 38.12 -33.60
CA VAL A 13 13.61 37.54 -34.17
C VAL A 13 13.65 36.01 -34.17
N CYS A 14 14.79 35.39 -34.48
CA CYS A 14 14.96 33.94 -34.43
C CYS A 14 15.00 33.38 -32.99
N ALA A 15 15.41 34.18 -32.00
CA ALA A 15 15.43 33.79 -30.60
C ALA A 15 14.03 33.79 -29.97
N VAL A 16 13.12 34.66 -30.43
CA VAL A 16 11.73 34.74 -29.91
C VAL A 16 11.01 33.38 -29.87
N PRO A 17 10.92 32.57 -30.95
CA PRO A 17 10.24 31.27 -30.88
C PRO A 17 10.93 30.29 -29.93
N VAL A 18 12.26 30.33 -29.82
CA VAL A 18 13.02 29.47 -28.90
C VAL A 18 12.74 29.86 -27.45
N VAL A 19 12.78 31.16 -27.14
CA VAL A 19 12.45 31.68 -25.81
C VAL A 19 10.99 31.39 -25.46
N ALA A 20 10.06 31.55 -26.41
CA ALA A 20 8.66 31.21 -26.20
C ALA A 20 8.47 29.71 -25.90
N LEU A 21 9.19 28.83 -26.61
CA LEU A 21 9.13 27.38 -26.38
C LEU A 21 9.75 26.97 -25.04
N LEU A 22 10.85 27.60 -24.63
CA LEU A 22 11.44 27.38 -23.30
C LEU A 22 10.54 27.90 -22.19
N ALA A 23 9.90 29.06 -22.38
CA ALA A 23 8.94 29.60 -21.44
C ALA A 23 7.70 28.69 -21.31
N THR A 24 7.14 28.19 -22.43
CA THR A 24 6.02 27.24 -22.36
C THR A 24 6.43 25.95 -21.66
N ALA A 25 7.61 25.39 -21.95
CA ALA A 25 8.11 24.21 -21.25
C ALA A 25 8.30 24.44 -19.74
N ALA A 26 8.71 25.64 -19.32
CA ALA A 26 8.92 25.98 -17.92
C ALA A 26 7.61 26.23 -17.13
N PHE A 27 6.57 26.76 -17.79
CA PHE A 27 5.34 27.21 -17.13
C PHE A 27 4.09 26.38 -17.43
N ALA A 28 4.11 25.52 -18.44
CA ALA A 28 2.98 24.65 -18.76
C ALA A 28 2.77 23.60 -17.65
N PRO A 29 1.51 23.31 -17.28
CA PRO A 29 1.20 22.25 -16.34
C PRO A 29 1.56 20.90 -16.96
N LEU A 30 2.28 20.07 -16.20
CA LEU A 30 2.70 18.75 -16.66
C LEU A 30 1.68 17.68 -16.20
N PRO A 31 1.43 16.62 -17.01
CA PRO A 31 0.44 15.57 -16.72
C PRO A 31 0.93 14.54 -15.70
N TYR A 32 1.57 15.00 -14.62
CA TYR A 32 2.11 14.17 -13.55
C TYR A 32 1.47 14.54 -12.21
N SER A 33 1.45 13.59 -11.29
CA SER A 33 1.15 13.81 -9.88
C SER A 33 2.38 13.44 -9.06
N LEU A 34 2.64 14.20 -8.00
CA LEU A 34 3.64 13.88 -7.00
C LEU A 34 2.96 13.08 -5.89
N THR A 35 3.52 11.93 -5.55
CA THR A 35 3.05 11.08 -4.46
C THR A 35 4.08 11.02 -3.34
N GLN A 36 3.60 10.89 -2.09
CA GLN A 36 4.42 10.84 -0.87
C GLN A 36 3.86 9.80 0.13
N PRO A 37 4.62 9.39 1.16
CA PRO A 37 4.13 8.47 2.18
C PRO A 37 2.90 9.02 2.90
N GLY A 38 1.77 8.32 2.81
CA GLY A 38 0.52 8.73 3.44
C GLY A 38 0.41 8.29 4.90
N LEU A 39 -0.79 8.43 5.46
CA LEU A 39 -1.12 7.95 6.81
C LEU A 39 -1.13 6.42 6.88
N THR A 40 -0.97 5.89 8.09
CA THR A 40 -1.23 4.47 8.39
C THR A 40 -2.38 4.34 9.37
N ALA A 41 -3.19 3.29 9.20
CA ALA A 41 -4.34 3.02 10.04
C ALA A 41 -4.27 1.60 10.61
N ASP A 42 -4.46 1.47 11.92
CA ASP A 42 -4.52 0.18 12.60
C ASP A 42 -5.92 -0.42 12.46
N VAL A 43 -6.03 -1.58 11.83
CA VAL A 43 -7.33 -2.25 11.64
C VAL A 43 -7.84 -2.94 12.90
N LEU A 44 -6.98 -3.19 13.89
CA LEU A 44 -7.38 -3.85 15.14
C LEU A 44 -7.94 -2.85 16.16
N GLY A 45 -7.59 -1.57 16.01
CA GLY A 45 -7.97 -0.48 16.90
C GLY A 45 -9.19 0.32 16.44
N GLU A 46 -9.18 1.61 16.78
CA GLU A 46 -10.26 2.57 16.54
C GLU A 46 -9.82 3.68 15.58
N ASN A 47 -10.77 4.20 14.81
CA ASN A 47 -10.61 5.41 14.00
C ASN A 47 -11.70 6.42 14.37
N LYS A 48 -11.31 7.61 14.83
CA LYS A 48 -12.22 8.66 15.33
C LYS A 48 -13.20 8.19 16.42
N GLY A 49 -12.78 7.27 17.27
CA GLY A 49 -13.58 6.73 18.39
C GLY A 49 -14.52 5.60 18.01
N ASP A 50 -14.57 5.20 16.73
CA ASP A 50 -15.30 4.02 16.26
C ASP A 50 -14.32 2.86 16.00
N PRO A 51 -14.64 1.61 16.40
CA PRO A 51 -13.86 0.44 16.02
C PRO A 51 -13.75 0.29 14.50
N VAL A 52 -12.55 -0.02 14.00
CA VAL A 52 -12.35 -0.20 12.56
C VAL A 52 -13.02 -1.49 12.06
N ILE A 53 -13.01 -2.54 12.88
CA ILE A 53 -13.64 -3.83 12.60
C ILE A 53 -14.64 -4.12 13.72
N THR A 54 -15.92 -4.18 13.37
CA THR A 54 -17.00 -4.64 14.25
C THR A 54 -17.53 -5.97 13.74
N ILE A 55 -17.62 -6.97 14.61
CA ILE A 55 -18.11 -8.31 14.27
C ILE A 55 -19.26 -8.68 15.20
N THR A 56 -20.35 -9.20 14.64
CA THR A 56 -21.51 -9.73 15.36
C THR A 56 -21.78 -11.18 14.94
N GLY A 57 -22.49 -11.94 15.77
CA GLY A 57 -22.83 -13.35 15.49
C GLY A 57 -21.73 -14.37 15.82
N ALA A 58 -20.59 -13.93 16.37
CA ALA A 58 -19.52 -14.80 16.86
C ALA A 58 -18.79 -14.16 18.06
N PRO A 59 -18.18 -14.96 18.96
CA PRO A 59 -17.29 -14.42 19.99
C PRO A 59 -16.09 -13.74 19.35
N VAL A 60 -15.74 -12.56 19.86
CA VAL A 60 -14.61 -11.75 19.41
C VAL A 60 -13.55 -11.71 20.51
N ARG A 61 -12.29 -11.74 20.10
CA ARG A 61 -11.11 -11.70 20.97
C ARG A 61 -10.59 -10.28 21.11
N ASP A 62 -10.02 -9.99 22.28
CA ASP A 62 -9.17 -8.81 22.47
C ASP A 62 -7.80 -9.04 21.81
N THR A 63 -7.22 -7.97 21.28
CA THR A 63 -5.94 -8.00 20.57
C THR A 63 -4.98 -6.97 21.16
N THR A 64 -3.72 -7.35 21.36
CA THR A 64 -2.70 -6.54 22.06
C THR A 64 -1.65 -5.91 21.12
N GLY A 65 -1.62 -6.31 19.84
CA GLY A 65 -0.74 -5.74 18.81
C GLY A 65 -1.47 -4.87 17.77
N GLN A 66 -0.78 -4.51 16.70
CA GLN A 66 -1.32 -3.63 15.65
C GLN A 66 -1.17 -4.26 14.26
N LEU A 67 -2.20 -4.13 13.43
CA LEU A 67 -2.17 -4.45 12.01
C LEU A 67 -2.40 -3.17 11.22
N ARG A 68 -1.32 -2.53 10.79
CA ARG A 68 -1.36 -1.23 10.13
C ARG A 68 -1.41 -1.36 8.62
N MET A 69 -2.48 -0.87 7.99
CA MET A 69 -2.45 -0.63 6.55
C MET A 69 -1.74 0.68 6.25
N THR A 70 -1.20 0.80 5.04
CA THR A 70 -0.44 1.99 4.60
C THR A 70 -1.04 2.60 3.33
N THR A 71 -1.09 3.92 3.27
CA THR A 71 -1.54 4.68 2.09
C THR A 71 -0.41 5.49 1.46
N ILE A 72 -0.68 6.02 0.28
CA ILE A 72 0.11 7.09 -0.33
C ILE A 72 -0.78 8.32 -0.46
N GLU A 73 -0.19 9.49 -0.31
CA GLU A 73 -0.86 10.75 -0.64
C GLU A 73 -0.41 11.19 -2.02
N ALA A 74 -1.36 11.69 -2.80
CA ALA A 74 -1.11 12.20 -4.14
C ALA A 74 -1.50 13.67 -4.20
N THR A 75 -0.73 14.45 -4.95
CA THR A 75 -1.05 15.85 -5.23
C THR A 75 -2.42 15.94 -5.89
N SER A 76 -3.26 16.83 -5.37
CA SER A 76 -4.64 17.01 -5.83
C SER A 76 -4.74 17.11 -7.35
N PRO A 77 -5.76 16.50 -7.97
CA PRO A 77 -6.01 16.62 -9.39
C PRO A 77 -5.97 18.07 -9.88
N ASP A 78 -6.48 19.04 -9.12
CA ASP A 78 -6.59 20.41 -9.64
C ASP A 78 -5.30 21.24 -9.49
N THR A 79 -4.25 20.68 -8.88
CA THR A 79 -2.98 21.38 -8.64
C THR A 79 -2.01 21.15 -9.80
N PRO A 80 -1.55 22.21 -10.50
CA PRO A 80 -0.61 22.06 -11.60
C PRO A 80 0.80 21.74 -11.09
N VAL A 81 1.36 20.62 -11.56
CA VAL A 81 2.76 20.26 -11.30
C VAL A 81 3.66 20.90 -12.35
N ARG A 82 4.74 21.55 -11.89
CA ARG A 82 5.71 22.26 -12.74
C ARG A 82 7.05 21.53 -12.83
N LEU A 83 7.84 21.85 -13.86
CA LEU A 83 9.14 21.21 -14.11
C LEU A 83 10.09 21.24 -12.91
N GLY A 84 10.20 22.38 -12.23
CA GLY A 84 11.08 22.52 -11.06
C GLY A 84 10.71 21.55 -9.92
N GLN A 85 9.43 21.26 -9.73
CA GLN A 85 8.97 20.29 -8.73
C GLN A 85 9.29 18.85 -9.13
N LEU A 86 9.29 18.54 -10.43
CA LEU A 86 9.71 17.21 -10.91
C LEU A 86 11.21 17.00 -10.72
N VAL A 87 12.01 18.03 -10.97
CA VAL A 87 13.47 17.98 -10.75
C VAL A 87 13.76 17.81 -9.26
N ASP A 88 13.10 18.58 -8.40
CA ASP A 88 13.20 18.43 -6.93
C ASP A 88 12.82 17.02 -6.48
N ALA A 89 11.70 16.49 -6.99
CA ALA A 89 11.22 15.15 -6.69
C ALA A 89 12.19 14.03 -7.12
N TRP A 90 13.03 14.28 -8.13
CA TRP A 90 14.04 13.31 -8.59
C TRP A 90 15.17 13.11 -7.57
N PHE A 91 15.45 14.11 -6.74
CA PHE A 91 16.49 14.05 -5.72
C PHE A 91 15.96 13.67 -4.32
N SER A 92 14.64 13.61 -4.15
CA SER A 92 13.99 13.23 -2.90
C SER A 92 13.66 11.74 -2.85
N THR A 93 13.97 11.07 -1.74
CA THR A 93 13.62 9.65 -1.52
C THR A 93 12.19 9.44 -1.04
N ASP A 94 11.52 10.51 -0.58
CA ASP A 94 10.16 10.51 -0.03
C ASP A 94 9.10 10.99 -1.03
N ARG A 95 9.45 11.14 -2.32
CA ARG A 95 8.50 11.47 -3.37
C ARG A 95 8.64 10.55 -4.56
N ALA A 96 7.52 10.27 -5.22
CA ALA A 96 7.52 9.63 -6.52
C ALA A 96 6.74 10.45 -7.54
N VAL A 97 7.29 10.55 -8.75
CA VAL A 97 6.63 11.17 -9.89
C VAL A 97 5.85 10.10 -10.62
N MET A 98 4.53 10.24 -10.68
CA MET A 98 3.65 9.26 -11.34
C MET A 98 2.81 9.94 -12.43
N PRO A 99 2.57 9.28 -13.58
CA PRO A 99 1.62 9.78 -14.56
C PRO A 99 0.25 9.97 -13.91
N ARG A 100 -0.39 11.11 -14.16
CA ARG A 100 -1.65 11.46 -13.51
C ARG A 100 -2.73 10.39 -13.70
N ASP A 101 -2.85 9.84 -14.91
CA ASP A 101 -3.86 8.83 -15.24
C ASP A 101 -3.61 7.48 -14.54
N SER A 102 -2.37 7.22 -14.10
CA SER A 102 -2.05 6.03 -13.30
C SER A 102 -2.51 6.17 -11.83
N VAL A 103 -2.55 7.39 -11.31
CA VAL A 103 -2.97 7.70 -9.94
C VAL A 103 -4.48 7.95 -9.87
N TYR A 104 -5.04 8.59 -10.89
CA TYR A 104 -6.46 8.93 -11.00
C TYR A 104 -7.06 8.32 -12.28
N PRO A 105 -7.31 6.99 -12.31
CA PRO A 105 -7.78 6.30 -13.51
C PRO A 105 -9.23 6.65 -13.87
N SER A 106 -10.01 7.12 -12.90
CA SER A 106 -11.46 7.36 -13.04
C SER A 106 -11.78 8.86 -12.99
N GLY A 107 -11.79 9.49 -14.15
CA GLY A 107 -12.48 10.77 -14.33
C GLY A 107 -11.62 12.03 -14.23
N ARG A 108 -12.16 13.12 -14.78
CA ARG A 108 -11.51 14.44 -14.79
C ARG A 108 -11.87 15.30 -13.57
N SER A 109 -12.86 14.88 -12.77
CA SER A 109 -13.36 15.66 -11.63
C SER A 109 -13.12 14.97 -10.29
N THR A 110 -12.89 15.78 -9.26
CA THR A 110 -12.68 15.31 -7.87
C THR A 110 -13.83 14.45 -7.36
N ARG A 111 -15.09 14.85 -7.61
CA ARG A 111 -16.29 14.11 -7.21
C ARG A 111 -16.39 12.73 -7.86
N GLU A 112 -15.95 12.59 -9.10
CA GLU A 112 -15.96 11.31 -9.82
C GLU A 112 -14.91 10.34 -9.24
N ILE A 113 -13.70 10.86 -9.00
CA ILE A 113 -12.60 10.13 -8.35
C ILE A 113 -13.03 9.65 -6.95
N GLU A 114 -13.65 10.52 -6.16
CA GLU A 114 -14.13 10.18 -4.82
C GLU A 114 -15.18 9.07 -4.85
N ARG A 115 -16.19 9.18 -5.73
CA ARG A 115 -17.21 8.13 -5.91
C ARG A 115 -16.62 6.80 -6.37
N TYR A 116 -15.62 6.83 -7.24
CA TYR A 116 -14.92 5.63 -7.68
C TYR A 116 -14.13 5.00 -6.52
N ASN A 117 -13.33 5.79 -5.80
CA ASN A 117 -12.53 5.32 -4.67
C ASN A 117 -13.39 4.73 -3.56
N THR A 118 -14.53 5.35 -3.22
CA THR A 118 -15.47 4.83 -2.23
C THR A 118 -16.05 3.49 -2.65
N ARG A 119 -16.43 3.33 -3.92
CA ARG A 119 -16.92 2.04 -4.45
C ARG A 119 -15.84 0.96 -4.46
N GLN A 120 -14.61 1.31 -4.84
CA GLN A 120 -13.47 0.39 -4.79
C GLN A 120 -13.15 -0.02 -3.34
N MET A 121 -13.27 0.90 -2.38
CA MET A 121 -13.07 0.58 -0.97
C MET A 121 -14.16 -0.37 -0.45
N GLN A 122 -15.44 -0.11 -0.76
CA GLN A 122 -16.54 -1.00 -0.40
C GLN A 122 -16.33 -2.40 -0.98
N ALA A 123 -16.01 -2.51 -2.28
CA ALA A 123 -15.72 -3.80 -2.90
C ALA A 123 -14.53 -4.51 -2.22
N SER A 124 -13.46 -3.77 -1.89
CA SER A 124 -12.31 -4.32 -1.18
C SER A 124 -12.65 -4.80 0.24
N GLN A 125 -13.57 -4.13 0.93
CA GLN A 125 -14.04 -4.52 2.27
C GLN A 125 -14.90 -5.78 2.21
N ASP A 126 -15.78 -5.86 1.21
CA ASP A 126 -16.60 -7.05 0.95
C ASP A 126 -15.73 -8.26 0.62
N ASP A 127 -14.76 -8.10 -0.29
CA ASP A 127 -13.84 -9.17 -0.68
C ASP A 127 -12.97 -9.59 0.51
N ALA A 128 -12.51 -8.64 1.32
CA ALA A 128 -11.75 -8.93 2.53
C ALA A 128 -12.56 -9.74 3.55
N THR A 129 -13.85 -9.41 3.69
CA THR A 129 -14.79 -10.09 4.59
C THR A 129 -15.04 -11.51 4.12
N ARG A 130 -15.37 -11.71 2.83
CA ARG A 130 -15.56 -13.04 2.26
C ARG A 130 -14.29 -13.90 2.34
N ALA A 131 -13.13 -13.32 2.05
CA ALA A 131 -11.86 -14.03 2.16
C ALA A 131 -11.57 -14.49 3.59
N ALA A 132 -11.84 -13.64 4.59
CA ALA A 132 -11.61 -13.97 6.00
C ALA A 132 -12.60 -15.02 6.53
N LEU A 133 -13.90 -14.83 6.27
CA LEU A 133 -14.92 -15.79 6.70
C LEU A 133 -14.75 -17.14 6.00
N GLY A 134 -14.42 -17.15 4.71
CA GLY A 134 -14.12 -18.39 3.99
C GLY A 134 -12.84 -19.08 4.46
N TYR A 135 -11.81 -18.31 4.80
CA TYR A 135 -10.60 -18.87 5.42
C TYR A 135 -10.90 -19.55 6.76
N LEU A 136 -11.82 -19.00 7.55
CA LEU A 136 -12.25 -19.54 8.84
C LEU A 136 -13.35 -20.62 8.73
N GLY A 137 -13.88 -20.86 7.53
CA GLY A 137 -15.02 -21.74 7.32
C GLY A 137 -16.30 -21.24 8.01
N LEU A 138 -16.49 -19.92 8.07
CA LEU A 138 -17.63 -19.24 8.70
C LEU A 138 -18.66 -18.68 7.69
N ASP A 139 -18.47 -18.95 6.39
CA ASP A 139 -19.42 -18.52 5.36
C ASP A 139 -20.83 -19.06 5.64
N GLY A 140 -21.82 -18.16 5.60
CA GLY A 140 -23.22 -18.50 5.83
C GLY A 140 -23.57 -18.87 7.27
N LYS A 141 -22.66 -18.69 8.24
CA LYS A 141 -22.91 -19.00 9.66
C LYS A 141 -23.50 -17.85 10.48
N GLY A 142 -24.05 -16.83 9.83
CA GLY A 142 -24.66 -15.67 10.51
C GLY A 142 -23.67 -14.74 11.20
N VAL A 143 -22.39 -14.78 10.81
CA VAL A 143 -21.36 -13.83 11.27
C VAL A 143 -21.39 -12.62 10.34
N GLU A 144 -21.61 -11.43 10.90
CA GLU A 144 -21.60 -10.18 10.15
C GLU A 144 -20.37 -9.35 10.53
N VAL A 145 -19.73 -8.76 9.53
CA VAL A 145 -18.55 -7.90 9.70
C VAL A 145 -18.85 -6.54 9.12
N THR A 146 -18.63 -5.49 9.91
CA THR A 146 -18.69 -4.09 9.47
C THR A 146 -17.30 -3.48 9.55
N LEU A 147 -16.83 -2.93 8.43
CA LEU A 147 -15.54 -2.27 8.31
C LEU A 147 -15.75 -0.76 8.19
N LYS A 148 -15.17 0.02 9.10
CA LYS A 148 -15.27 1.49 9.10
C LYS A 148 -13.90 2.11 9.15
N LEU A 149 -13.53 2.82 8.09
CA LEU A 149 -12.30 3.59 8.07
C LEU A 149 -12.49 4.87 7.27
N ALA A 150 -12.49 5.99 7.97
CA ALA A 150 -12.51 7.31 7.36
C ALA A 150 -11.15 7.62 6.73
N ASP A 151 -11.16 8.42 5.67
CA ASP A 151 -9.99 9.09 5.10
C ASP A 151 -8.91 8.17 4.48
N VAL A 152 -9.26 6.91 4.18
CA VAL A 152 -8.36 5.98 3.48
C VAL A 152 -8.87 5.70 2.06
N GLY A 153 -8.03 5.95 1.06
CA GLY A 153 -8.34 5.77 -0.35
C GLY A 153 -7.77 4.48 -0.96
N GLY A 154 -8.59 3.80 -1.77
CA GLY A 154 -8.17 2.71 -2.67
C GLY A 154 -8.16 1.30 -2.02
N PRO A 155 -8.28 0.23 -2.82
CA PRO A 155 -8.54 -1.14 -2.35
C PRO A 155 -7.31 -1.84 -1.71
N SER A 156 -6.20 -1.12 -1.51
CA SER A 156 -4.92 -1.73 -1.09
C SER A 156 -4.86 -2.16 0.39
N ALA A 157 -5.98 -2.04 1.09
CA ALA A 157 -6.19 -2.42 2.48
C ALA A 157 -6.80 -3.83 2.66
N GLY A 158 -7.30 -4.45 1.58
CA GLY A 158 -8.06 -5.69 1.65
C GLY A 158 -7.37 -6.80 2.43
N LEU A 159 -6.07 -7.04 2.19
CA LEU A 159 -5.30 -8.03 2.94
C LEU A 159 -5.30 -7.77 4.45
N LEU A 160 -5.13 -6.51 4.86
CA LEU A 160 -5.00 -6.15 6.28
C LEU A 160 -6.35 -6.23 6.97
N PHE A 161 -7.43 -5.83 6.31
CA PHE A 161 -8.78 -6.08 6.81
C PHE A 161 -9.06 -7.56 7.00
N SER A 162 -8.72 -8.42 6.03
CA SER A 162 -8.90 -9.86 6.18
C SER A 162 -8.11 -10.42 7.36
N LEU A 163 -6.86 -10.01 7.53
CA LEU A 163 -6.04 -10.43 8.68
C LEU A 163 -6.62 -9.94 10.01
N GLY A 164 -7.12 -8.70 10.07
CA GLY A 164 -7.75 -8.17 11.28
C GLY A 164 -9.01 -8.93 11.68
N ILE A 165 -9.83 -9.33 10.70
CA ILE A 165 -11.00 -10.19 10.92
C ILE A 165 -10.56 -11.57 11.45
N VAL A 166 -9.54 -12.18 10.84
CA VAL A 166 -8.99 -13.46 11.28
C VAL A 166 -8.44 -13.36 12.71
N ASP A 167 -7.75 -12.27 13.05
CA ASP A 167 -7.21 -12.05 14.39
C ASP A 167 -8.33 -11.98 15.44
N LYS A 168 -9.33 -11.13 15.17
CA LYS A 168 -10.47 -10.91 16.07
C LYS A 168 -11.32 -12.17 16.28
N LEU A 169 -11.43 -13.06 15.28
CA LEU A 169 -12.25 -14.26 15.38
C LEU A 169 -11.50 -15.50 15.88
N ASN A 170 -10.23 -15.65 15.50
CA ASN A 170 -9.49 -16.90 15.72
C ASN A 170 -8.07 -16.66 16.26
N GLY A 171 -7.53 -15.46 16.14
CA GLY A 171 -6.14 -15.17 16.46
C GLY A 171 -5.19 -16.04 15.63
N ASP A 172 -4.11 -16.48 16.24
CA ASP A 172 -3.14 -17.38 15.64
C ASP A 172 -3.63 -18.84 15.57
N GLY A 173 -4.72 -19.19 16.25
CA GLY A 173 -5.25 -20.55 16.36
C GLY A 173 -4.60 -21.40 17.47
N ALA A 174 -3.88 -20.78 18.42
CA ALA A 174 -3.45 -21.36 19.69
C ALA A 174 -3.67 -20.38 20.85
N ASP A 175 -4.81 -19.68 20.82
CA ASP A 175 -5.21 -18.68 21.81
C ASP A 175 -4.28 -17.46 21.95
N GLY A 176 -3.42 -17.19 20.96
CA GLY A 176 -2.63 -15.96 20.86
C GLY A 176 -3.12 -15.04 19.74
N ASP A 177 -2.60 -13.81 19.73
CA ASP A 177 -2.83 -12.85 18.65
C ASP A 177 -2.01 -13.22 17.41
N LEU A 178 -2.55 -12.99 16.20
CA LEU A 178 -1.80 -13.11 14.95
C LEU A 178 -0.55 -12.23 14.97
N THR A 179 -0.64 -11.04 15.56
CA THR A 179 0.50 -10.12 15.63
C THR A 179 1.55 -10.55 16.64
N GLY A 180 1.18 -11.36 17.65
CA GLY A 180 2.01 -11.64 18.82
C GLY A 180 2.44 -10.38 19.56
N GLY A 181 1.55 -9.38 19.65
CA GLY A 181 1.82 -8.09 20.31
C GLY A 181 2.71 -7.12 19.52
N ARG A 182 3.05 -7.41 18.26
CA ARG A 182 3.93 -6.57 17.44
C ARG A 182 3.13 -5.57 16.60
N THR A 183 3.81 -4.49 16.18
CA THR A 183 3.33 -3.61 15.10
C THR A 183 3.74 -4.20 13.76
N ILE A 184 2.77 -4.79 13.06
CA ILE A 184 2.91 -5.31 11.70
C ILE A 184 2.19 -4.36 10.76
N ALA A 185 2.86 -3.94 9.69
CA ALA A 185 2.24 -3.18 8.62
C ALA A 185 2.15 -3.99 7.33
N GLY A 186 1.40 -3.50 6.37
CA GLY A 186 1.43 -4.07 5.03
C GLY A 186 0.50 -3.40 4.04
N THR A 187 0.46 -4.01 2.86
CA THR A 187 -0.45 -3.62 1.78
C THR A 187 -0.81 -4.85 0.95
N GLY A 188 -1.90 -4.77 0.20
CA GLY A 188 -2.31 -5.82 -0.73
C GLY A 188 -3.81 -5.76 -0.95
N THR A 189 -4.22 -5.87 -2.21
CA THR A 189 -5.60 -6.24 -2.52
C THR A 189 -5.81 -7.71 -2.18
N ILE A 190 -7.06 -8.11 -2.04
CA ILE A 190 -7.42 -9.51 -1.81
C ILE A 190 -8.67 -9.84 -2.62
N ASP A 191 -8.71 -11.04 -3.18
CA ASP A 191 -9.94 -11.58 -3.77
C ASP A 191 -10.70 -12.45 -2.76
N PRO A 192 -11.99 -12.78 -3.01
CA PRO A 192 -12.78 -13.64 -2.12
C PRO A 192 -12.18 -15.03 -1.86
N ALA A 193 -11.30 -15.52 -2.74
CA ALA A 193 -10.59 -16.80 -2.55
C ALA A 193 -9.35 -16.67 -1.65
N GLY A 194 -9.04 -15.46 -1.18
CA GLY A 194 -7.91 -15.17 -0.32
C GLY A 194 -6.58 -15.07 -1.07
N LYS A 195 -6.57 -14.84 -2.39
CA LYS A 195 -5.34 -14.56 -3.14
C LYS A 195 -4.99 -13.09 -2.98
N VAL A 196 -3.72 -12.82 -2.68
CA VAL A 196 -3.20 -11.45 -2.57
C VAL A 196 -2.90 -10.92 -3.96
N GLY A 197 -3.37 -9.71 -4.23
CA GLY A 197 -3.18 -9.01 -5.49
C GLY A 197 -2.19 -7.85 -5.40
N PRO A 198 -1.82 -7.29 -6.57
CA PRO A 198 -0.81 -6.26 -6.70
C PRO A 198 -1.28 -4.90 -6.17
N VAL A 199 -0.32 -4.01 -5.89
CA VAL A 199 -0.59 -2.63 -5.46
C VAL A 199 0.50 -1.67 -5.95
N GLY A 200 0.14 -0.40 -6.10
CA GLY A 200 1.09 0.67 -6.43
C GLY A 200 1.73 1.34 -5.20
N GLY A 201 2.85 2.02 -5.44
CA GLY A 201 3.50 2.93 -4.48
C GLY A 201 4.13 2.23 -3.27
N VAL A 202 4.65 1.01 -3.45
CA VAL A 202 5.11 0.19 -2.31
C VAL A 202 6.31 0.79 -1.59
N SER A 203 7.24 1.43 -2.29
CA SER A 203 8.36 2.17 -1.69
C SER A 203 7.87 3.20 -0.65
N LEU A 204 6.96 4.09 -1.05
CA LEU A 204 6.39 5.12 -0.17
C LEU A 204 5.60 4.51 1.00
N LYS A 205 4.90 3.39 0.75
CA LYS A 205 4.17 2.65 1.79
C LYS A 205 5.10 2.03 2.84
N THR A 206 6.26 1.51 2.43
CA THR A 206 7.25 1.00 3.39
C THR A 206 7.82 2.11 4.27
N GLN A 207 8.01 3.32 3.71
CA GLN A 207 8.42 4.49 4.49
C GLN A 207 7.35 4.90 5.51
N ALA A 208 6.07 4.96 5.09
CA ALA A 208 4.95 5.23 6.01
C ALA A 208 4.88 4.19 7.14
N ALA A 209 5.02 2.90 6.82
CA ALA A 209 5.06 1.83 7.81
C ALA A 209 6.19 2.01 8.82
N ARG A 210 7.40 2.31 8.35
CA ARG A 210 8.56 2.51 9.23
C ARG A 210 8.39 3.75 10.10
N ARG A 211 7.93 4.87 9.52
CA ARG A 211 7.64 6.13 10.23
C ARG A 211 6.71 5.87 11.41
N ASP A 212 5.72 5.01 11.21
CA ASP A 212 4.68 4.71 12.20
C ASP A 212 4.99 3.45 13.03
N GLY A 213 6.27 3.07 13.12
CA GLY A 213 6.78 2.10 14.10
C GLY A 213 6.69 0.62 13.71
N ALA A 214 6.32 0.29 12.47
CA ALA A 214 6.29 -1.10 12.04
C ALA A 214 7.71 -1.68 11.94
N SER A 215 7.88 -2.92 12.42
CA SER A 215 9.11 -3.70 12.29
C SER A 215 9.02 -4.73 11.16
N VAL A 216 7.80 -5.05 10.73
CA VAL A 216 7.48 -6.03 9.70
C VAL A 216 6.53 -5.38 8.69
N PHE A 217 6.77 -5.64 7.40
CA PHE A 217 5.90 -5.20 6.32
C PHE A 217 5.52 -6.37 5.43
N LEU A 218 4.23 -6.69 5.39
CA LEU A 218 3.66 -7.69 4.47
C LEU A 218 3.51 -7.03 3.09
N VAL A 219 4.18 -7.60 2.10
CA VAL A 219 4.21 -7.06 0.73
C VAL A 219 3.76 -8.12 -0.26
N PRO A 220 2.86 -7.81 -1.20
CA PRO A 220 2.51 -8.76 -2.25
C PRO A 220 3.77 -9.13 -3.03
N LYS A 221 3.94 -10.42 -3.33
CA LYS A 221 5.23 -10.95 -3.82
C LYS A 221 5.71 -10.30 -5.12
N ALA A 222 4.80 -9.87 -6.00
CA ALA A 222 5.17 -9.25 -7.27
C ALA A 222 5.88 -7.90 -7.08
N GLU A 223 5.69 -7.26 -5.92
CA GLU A 223 6.14 -5.92 -5.59
C GLU A 223 7.39 -5.93 -4.68
N CYS A 224 7.96 -7.10 -4.37
CA CYS A 224 9.23 -7.18 -3.62
C CYS A 224 10.36 -6.37 -4.29
N GLY A 225 10.34 -6.22 -5.62
CA GLY A 225 11.35 -5.44 -6.35
C GLY A 225 11.28 -3.97 -5.95
N ASP A 226 10.11 -3.36 -6.15
CA ASP A 226 9.83 -1.97 -5.80
C ASP A 226 10.00 -1.70 -4.31
N ALA A 227 9.57 -2.63 -3.46
CA ALA A 227 9.71 -2.52 -2.01
C ALA A 227 11.17 -2.48 -1.54
N LYS A 228 12.08 -3.14 -2.27
CA LYS A 228 13.51 -3.19 -1.93
C LYS A 228 14.27 -1.94 -2.35
N ALA A 229 13.81 -1.25 -3.39
CA ALA A 229 14.53 -0.12 -3.98
C ALA A 229 14.79 0.99 -2.94
N GLU A 230 13.79 1.28 -2.12
CA GLU A 230 13.82 2.33 -1.10
C GLU A 230 13.44 1.79 0.29
N LEU A 231 13.92 0.58 0.62
CA LEU A 231 13.58 -0.08 1.89
C LEU A 231 14.19 0.68 3.08
N PRO A 232 13.37 1.26 3.98
CA PRO A 232 13.90 1.92 5.16
C PRO A 232 14.59 0.94 6.12
N ALA A 233 15.70 1.39 6.72
CA ALA A 233 16.48 0.58 7.66
C ALA A 233 15.63 0.09 8.84
N GLY A 234 15.80 -1.19 9.20
CA GLY A 234 15.10 -1.81 10.32
C GLY A 234 13.66 -2.27 10.02
N LEU A 235 13.18 -2.13 8.79
CA LEU A 235 11.91 -2.70 8.35
C LEU A 235 12.14 -4.05 7.64
N ARG A 236 11.49 -5.12 8.13
CA ARG A 236 11.59 -6.46 7.52
C ARG A 236 10.46 -6.69 6.52
N LEU A 237 10.80 -6.79 5.24
CA LEU A 237 9.86 -7.15 4.18
C LEU A 237 9.56 -8.65 4.19
N ILE A 238 8.28 -9.01 4.17
CA ILE A 238 7.85 -10.40 4.01
C ILE A 238 6.92 -10.54 2.80
N PRO A 239 7.35 -11.26 1.75
CA PRO A 239 6.51 -11.51 0.59
C PRO A 239 5.29 -12.35 0.96
N VAL A 240 4.12 -12.01 0.43
CA VAL A 240 2.90 -12.78 0.59
C VAL A 240 2.18 -12.99 -0.75
N THR A 241 1.46 -14.10 -0.86
CA THR A 241 0.69 -14.48 -2.07
C THR A 241 -0.74 -14.86 -1.77
N THR A 242 -1.05 -15.29 -0.54
CA THR A 242 -2.41 -15.63 -0.10
C THR A 242 -2.64 -15.20 1.35
N LEU A 243 -3.90 -15.12 1.76
CA LEU A 243 -4.33 -14.84 3.13
C LEU A 243 -3.74 -15.86 4.11
N LYS A 244 -3.80 -17.15 3.77
CA LYS A 244 -3.22 -18.22 4.58
C LYS A 244 -1.72 -18.01 4.82
N CYS A 245 -0.96 -17.66 3.80
CA CYS A 245 0.47 -17.38 3.93
C CYS A 245 0.74 -16.16 4.81
N SER A 246 -0.09 -15.14 4.66
CA SER A 246 0.00 -13.90 5.42
C SER A 246 -0.33 -14.12 6.90
N ALA A 247 -1.37 -14.89 7.20
CA ALA A 247 -1.76 -15.24 8.57
C ALA A 247 -0.68 -16.08 9.28
N CYS A 248 -0.15 -17.12 8.62
CA CYS A 248 0.97 -17.91 9.17
C CYS A 248 2.22 -17.03 9.41
N THR A 249 2.52 -16.12 8.49
CA THR A 249 3.64 -15.18 8.59
C THR A 249 3.47 -14.23 9.76
N ALA A 250 2.29 -13.62 9.88
CA ALA A 250 1.95 -12.72 10.98
C ALA A 250 2.15 -13.46 12.30
N ALA A 251 1.56 -14.64 12.44
CA ALA A 251 1.68 -15.50 13.62
C ALA A 251 3.11 -16.02 13.90
N GLY A 252 4.08 -15.79 13.02
CA GLY A 252 5.43 -16.34 13.15
C GLY A 252 5.50 -17.87 13.02
N ARG A 253 4.48 -18.49 12.41
CA ARG A 253 4.34 -19.93 12.23
C ARG A 253 5.02 -20.41 10.94
N ALA A 254 5.27 -21.72 10.88
CA ALA A 254 5.81 -22.36 9.68
C ALA A 254 4.88 -22.15 8.47
N LEU A 255 5.47 -21.76 7.35
CA LEU A 255 4.74 -21.51 6.10
C LEU A 255 4.27 -22.82 5.45
N PRO A 256 2.98 -22.94 5.11
CA PRO A 256 2.45 -24.04 4.31
C PRO A 256 3.23 -24.24 3.01
N ALA A 257 3.35 -25.49 2.53
CA ALA A 257 4.01 -25.79 1.26
C ALA A 257 3.42 -24.99 0.07
N ALA A 258 2.11 -24.75 0.10
CA ALA A 258 1.36 -23.96 -0.87
C ALA A 258 1.76 -22.46 -0.92
N CYS A 259 2.46 -21.95 0.10
CA CYS A 259 3.02 -20.59 0.09
C CYS A 259 4.25 -20.46 -0.82
N GLY A 260 4.77 -21.57 -1.33
CA GLY A 260 5.92 -21.61 -2.22
C GLY A 260 7.24 -21.35 -1.49
N THR A 261 8.33 -21.87 -2.07
CA THR A 261 9.71 -21.68 -1.58
C THR A 261 10.15 -20.22 -1.58
N ALA A 262 9.52 -19.38 -2.40
CA ALA A 262 9.83 -17.96 -2.50
C ALA A 262 9.34 -17.14 -1.29
N VAL A 263 8.26 -17.54 -0.61
CA VAL A 263 7.83 -16.87 0.64
C VAL A 263 8.77 -17.20 1.79
N ARG A 264 9.48 -18.34 1.72
CA ARG A 264 10.52 -18.73 2.68
C ARG A 264 11.79 -17.89 2.57
N ARG A 265 11.98 -17.15 1.46
CA ARG A 265 13.09 -16.21 1.30
C ARG A 265 12.55 -14.78 1.48
N PRO A 266 12.91 -14.05 2.54
CA PRO A 266 12.51 -12.66 2.69
C PRO A 266 13.05 -11.85 1.50
N CYS A 267 12.34 -10.77 1.14
CA CYS A 267 12.74 -9.91 0.02
C CYS A 267 14.22 -9.48 0.19
N SER A 268 14.71 -9.22 1.41
CA SER A 268 16.06 -8.71 1.68
C SER A 268 17.19 -9.76 1.88
N GLY A 269 16.93 -11.07 1.82
CA GLY A 269 17.88 -12.06 2.34
C GLY A 269 18.00 -11.98 3.88
N TRP A 270 18.26 -13.10 4.55
CA TRP A 270 18.40 -13.10 6.01
C TRP A 270 19.67 -12.33 6.42
N PRO A 271 19.63 -11.50 7.48
CA PRO A 271 20.87 -10.96 8.04
C PRO A 271 21.77 -12.11 8.52
N PRO A 272 23.10 -12.03 8.32
CA PRO A 272 24.03 -13.05 8.76
C PRO A 272 24.11 -13.03 10.29
N GLY A 273 23.54 -14.04 10.96
CA GLY A 273 23.59 -14.13 12.42
C GLY A 273 22.62 -15.14 13.05
N ILE A 274 21.50 -15.44 12.39
CA ILE A 274 20.61 -16.51 12.85
C ILE A 274 21.09 -17.83 12.22
N ARG A 275 22.16 -18.39 12.79
CA ARG A 275 22.63 -19.74 12.44
C ARG A 275 21.58 -20.76 12.87
N GLY A 276 21.39 -21.78 12.04
CA GLY A 276 20.38 -22.81 12.21
C GLY A 276 20.52 -23.56 13.53
N GLY A 277 19.62 -23.29 14.46
CA GLY A 277 19.19 -24.27 15.45
C GLY A 277 18.23 -25.23 14.76
N ARG A 278 18.52 -26.52 14.81
CA ARG A 278 17.60 -27.59 14.38
C ARG A 278 16.33 -27.46 15.24
N HIS A 279 15.25 -26.96 14.64
CA HIS A 279 13.91 -26.97 15.25
C HIS A 279 12.96 -27.74 14.33
N PRO A 280 12.01 -28.51 14.90
CA PRO A 280 11.35 -29.62 14.24
C PRO A 280 10.41 -29.09 13.16
N CYS A 281 10.93 -29.01 11.95
CA CYS A 281 10.23 -28.57 10.74
C CYS A 281 10.57 -29.53 9.61
N LEU A 282 10.52 -30.83 9.90
CA LEU A 282 10.56 -31.93 8.95
C LEU A 282 9.63 -33.04 9.45
N ALA A 283 8.42 -33.03 8.91
CA ALA A 283 7.73 -34.21 8.41
C ALA A 283 7.05 -33.80 7.11
#